data_AF-A0A352JL03-F1
#
_entry.id   AF-A0A352JL03-F1
#
_cell.length_a   1.000
_cell.length_b   1.000
_cell.length_c   1.000
_cell.angle_alpha   90.00
_cell.angle_beta   90.00
_cell.angle_gamma   90.00
#
_symmetry.space_group_name_H-M   'P 1'
#
loop_
_entity.id
_entity.type
_entity.pdbx_description
1 polymer ?
#
loop_
_entity_poly.entity_id
_entity_poly.type
_entity_poly.pdbx_seq_one_letter_code
_entity_poly.pdbx_strand_id
1 'polypeptide(L)'
;METPRFEEIDFSPRKEKREEADTKLAGEVQALRGEVKREAASRTSFELKGRRVEIASERDCIVAEGLAIVEKLSALTKKKAAEGSYFEEQIAAKLLERERTALDLAIRDGELEQEFPNTAGHIMHADKAP
;
A
#
# COMPACT_ATOMS: atom_id res chain seq x y z
N MET A 1 -6.34 50.96 -22.45
CA MET A 1 -6.75 50.02 -21.39
C MET A 1 -5.48 49.34 -20.92
N GLU A 2 -4.98 49.69 -19.74
CA GLU A 2 -3.81 49.03 -19.16
C GLU A 2 -4.25 47.68 -18.57
N THR A 3 -3.58 46.60 -18.97
CA THR A 3 -3.78 45.27 -18.41
C THR A 3 -3.32 45.25 -16.95
N PRO A 4 -4.12 44.72 -16.00
CA PRO A 4 -3.67 44.59 -14.63
C PRO A 4 -2.46 43.66 -14.58
N ARG A 5 -1.36 44.14 -14.00
CA ARG A 5 -0.20 43.30 -13.66
C ARG A 5 -0.67 42.33 -12.58
N PHE A 6 -0.78 41.05 -12.93
CA PHE A 6 -0.93 40.00 -11.93
C PHE A 6 0.33 40.01 -11.07
N GLU A 7 0.18 40.29 -9.77
CA GLU A 7 1.24 39.97 -8.80
C GLU A 7 1.50 38.47 -8.90
N GLU A 8 2.72 38.10 -9.31
CA GLU A 8 3.17 36.71 -9.25
C GLU A 8 3.09 36.28 -7.79
N ILE A 9 2.09 35.46 -7.47
CA ILE A 9 1.97 34.85 -6.15
C ILE A 9 3.19 33.95 -5.97
N ASP A 10 4.09 34.33 -5.06
CA ASP A 10 5.27 33.54 -4.74
C ASP A 10 4.86 32.28 -3.95
N PHE A 11 4.79 31.15 -4.65
CA PHE A 11 4.47 29.84 -4.07
C PHE A 11 5.68 29.14 -3.45
N SER A 12 6.88 29.75 -3.44
CA SER A 12 8.11 29.13 -2.94
C SER A 12 8.01 28.62 -1.49
N PRO A 13 7.40 29.35 -0.53
CA PRO A 13 7.27 28.88 0.85
C PRO A 13 6.37 27.64 1.00
N ARG A 14 5.45 27.40 0.06
CA ARG A 14 4.58 26.21 0.07
C ARG A 14 5.26 24.99 -0.55
N LYS A 15 6.19 25.19 -1.48
CA LYS A 15 6.97 24.10 -2.08
C LYS A 15 7.96 23.51 -1.09
N GLU A 16 8.71 24.37 -0.39
CA GLU A 16 9.71 23.95 0.61
C GLU A 16 9.08 23.17 1.77
N LYS A 17 7.95 23.67 2.32
CA LYS A 17 7.19 22.96 3.37
C LYS A 17 6.64 21.61 2.94
N ARG A 18 6.34 21.44 1.64
CA ARG A 18 5.87 20.17 1.10
C ARG A 18 7.01 19.18 0.95
N GLU A 19 8.17 19.62 0.49
CA GLU A 19 9.36 18.78 0.34
C GLU A 19 9.90 18.29 1.70
N GLU A 20 9.85 19.14 2.72
CA GLU A 20 10.16 18.76 4.10
C GLU A 20 9.16 17.69 4.62
N ALA A 21 7.86 17.90 4.40
CA ALA A 21 6.83 16.94 4.79
C ALA A 21 6.98 15.60 4.05
N ASP A 22 7.29 15.61 2.75
CA ASP A 22 7.56 14.42 1.95
C ASP A 22 8.77 13.65 2.51
N THR A 23 9.87 14.34 2.83
CA THR A 23 11.10 13.72 3.36
C THR A 23 10.88 13.10 4.74
N LYS A 24 10.22 13.83 5.64
CA LYS A 24 9.94 13.34 7.00
C LYS A 24 9.00 12.13 6.96
N LEU A 25 7.93 12.21 6.17
CA LEU A 25 6.99 11.10 6.05
C LEU A 25 7.62 9.88 5.37
N ALA A 26 8.51 10.07 4.38
CA ALA A 26 9.25 8.97 3.77
C ALA A 26 10.07 8.18 4.81
N GLY A 27 10.73 8.88 5.74
CA GLY A 27 11.45 8.24 6.85
C GLY A 27 10.53 7.46 7.80
N GLU A 28 9.40 8.06 8.19
CA GLU A 28 8.39 7.39 9.04
C GLU A 28 7.82 6.13 8.34
N VAL A 29 7.49 6.23 7.06
CA VAL A 29 6.95 5.12 6.26
C VAL A 29 7.98 4.00 6.07
N GLN A 30 9.25 4.34 5.84
CA GLN A 30 10.31 3.34 5.73
C GLN A 30 10.49 2.57 7.05
N ALA A 31 10.47 3.28 8.19
CA ALA A 31 10.52 2.65 9.50
C ALA A 31 9.33 1.71 9.71
N LEU A 32 8.11 2.16 9.39
CA LEU A 32 6.90 1.34 9.48
C LEU A 32 6.99 0.06 8.65
N ARG A 33 7.45 0.17 7.40
CA ARG A 33 7.65 -1.01 6.52
C ARG A 33 8.66 -1.99 7.10
N GLY A 34 9.75 -1.49 7.68
CA GLY A 34 10.75 -2.33 8.36
C GLY A 34 10.22 -3.03 9.62
N GLU A 35 9.31 -2.39 10.35
CA GLU A 35 8.61 -3.03 11.47
C GLU A 35 7.62 -4.08 10.99
N VAL A 36 6.79 -3.76 9.99
CA VAL A 36 5.79 -4.71 9.46
C VAL A 36 6.47 -5.96 8.92
N LYS A 37 7.56 -5.82 8.17
CA LYS A 37 8.28 -6.99 7.65
C LYS A 37 8.79 -7.91 8.76
N ARG A 38 9.26 -7.35 9.88
CA ARG A 38 9.69 -8.14 11.05
C ARG A 38 8.52 -8.79 11.75
N GLU A 39 7.41 -8.06 11.92
CA GLU A 39 6.20 -8.57 12.57
C GLU A 39 5.54 -9.68 11.74
N ALA A 40 5.36 -9.46 10.44
CA ALA A 40 4.78 -10.42 9.51
C ALA A 40 5.62 -11.70 9.39
N ALA A 41 6.96 -11.60 9.38
CA ALA A 41 7.84 -12.76 9.39
C ALA A 41 7.66 -13.67 10.62
N SER A 42 7.08 -13.15 11.71
CA SER A 42 6.79 -13.91 12.93
C SER A 42 5.33 -14.33 13.08
N ARG A 43 4.43 -13.86 12.19
CA ARG A 43 3.02 -14.24 12.21
C ARG A 43 2.85 -15.62 11.61
N THR A 44 1.95 -16.39 12.21
CA THR A 44 1.52 -17.69 11.67
C THR A 44 0.12 -17.63 11.05
N SER A 45 -0.63 -16.56 11.32
CA SER A 45 -1.99 -16.36 10.79
C SER A 45 -2.35 -14.87 10.77
N PHE A 46 -3.39 -14.53 10.01
CA PHE A 46 -4.02 -13.20 9.98
C PHE A 46 -5.53 -13.32 9.84
N GLU A 47 -6.26 -12.22 10.12
CA GLU A 47 -7.69 -12.14 9.89
C GLU A 47 -7.97 -11.45 8.55
N LEU A 48 -8.81 -12.07 7.71
CA LEU A 48 -9.27 -11.52 6.45
C LEU A 48 -10.78 -11.71 6.32
N LYS A 49 -11.52 -10.61 6.13
CA LYS A 49 -12.99 -10.61 6.00
C LYS A 49 -13.69 -11.40 7.14
N GLY A 50 -13.21 -11.27 8.38
CA GLY A 50 -13.75 -11.95 9.56
C GLY A 50 -13.41 -13.43 9.67
N ARG A 51 -12.47 -13.94 8.87
CA ARG A 51 -11.99 -15.32 8.92
C ARG A 51 -10.50 -15.35 9.25
N ARG A 52 -10.10 -16.30 10.07
CA ARG A 52 -8.68 -16.59 10.34
C ARG A 52 -8.09 -17.37 9.15
N VAL A 53 -6.98 -16.89 8.62
CA VAL A 53 -6.19 -17.49 7.55
C VAL A 53 -4.82 -17.85 8.11
N GLU A 54 -4.43 -19.12 8.02
CA GLU A 54 -3.08 -19.56 8.38
C GLU A 54 -2.11 -19.20 7.24
N ILE A 55 -0.92 -18.74 7.60
CA ILE A 55 0.13 -18.38 6.65
C ILE A 55 0.85 -19.67 6.26
N ALA A 56 0.59 -20.15 5.05
CA ALA A 56 1.18 -21.37 4.52
C ALA A 56 1.94 -21.17 3.21
N SER A 57 1.83 -19.98 2.60
CA SER A 57 2.46 -19.63 1.33
C SER A 57 3.13 -18.26 1.38
N GLU A 58 4.06 -18.02 0.46
CA GLU A 58 4.66 -16.70 0.26
C GLU A 58 3.60 -15.63 -0.04
N ARG A 59 2.53 -16.01 -0.72
CA ARG A 59 1.40 -15.12 -0.98
C ARG A 59 0.67 -14.72 0.30
N ASP A 60 0.42 -15.66 1.21
CA ASP A 60 -0.19 -15.37 2.51
C ASP A 60 0.67 -14.39 3.31
N CYS A 61 2.00 -14.51 3.23
CA CYS A 61 2.93 -13.53 3.79
C CYS A 61 2.74 -12.14 3.16
N ILE A 62 2.63 -12.04 1.83
CA ILE A 62 2.41 -10.76 1.12
C ILE A 62 1.09 -10.11 1.56
N VAL A 63 0.01 -10.89 1.68
CA VAL A 63 -1.30 -10.38 2.13
C VAL A 63 -1.23 -9.95 3.60
N ALA A 64 -0.58 -10.74 4.47
CA ALA A 64 -0.40 -10.40 5.88
C ALA A 64 0.44 -9.12 6.06
N GLU A 65 1.51 -8.96 5.30
CA GLU A 65 2.32 -7.74 5.25
C GLU A 65 1.50 -6.54 4.77
N GLY A 66 0.75 -6.69 3.68
CA GLY A 66 -0.10 -5.64 3.13
C GLY A 66 -1.17 -5.16 4.12
N LEU A 67 -1.84 -6.09 4.81
CA LEU A 67 -2.81 -5.77 5.86
C LEU A 67 -2.17 -4.95 6.99
N ALA A 68 -1.03 -5.39 7.50
CA ALA A 68 -0.33 -4.68 8.57
C ALA A 68 0.19 -3.29 8.13
N ILE A 69 0.64 -3.13 6.88
CA ILE A 69 0.99 -1.82 6.33
C ILE A 69 -0.22 -0.89 6.29
N VAL A 70 -1.36 -1.38 5.78
CA VAL A 70 -2.60 -0.59 5.69
C VAL A 70 -3.10 -0.15 7.07
N GLU A 71 -3.03 -1.02 8.07
CA GLU A 71 -3.37 -0.69 9.46
C GLU A 71 -2.47 0.43 10.01
N LYS A 72 -1.15 0.27 9.88
CA LYS A 72 -0.18 1.25 10.39
C LYS A 72 -0.27 2.59 9.66
N LEU A 73 -0.43 2.59 8.34
CA LEU A 73 -0.64 3.82 7.57
C LEU A 73 -1.96 4.50 7.93
N SER A 74 -3.03 3.74 8.18
CA SER A 74 -4.29 4.32 8.64
C SER A 74 -4.14 5.00 10.00
N ALA A 75 -3.40 4.40 10.93
CA ALA A 75 -3.08 5.02 12.22
C ALA A 75 -2.21 6.28 12.04
N LEU A 76 -1.23 6.23 11.13
CA LEU A 76 -0.37 7.38 10.81
C LEU A 76 -1.19 8.55 10.24
N THR A 77 -2.06 8.30 9.25
CA THR A 77 -2.92 9.35 8.67
C THR A 77 -3.79 10.01 9.74
N LYS A 78 -4.41 9.23 10.63
CA LYS A 78 -5.21 9.76 11.76
C LYS A 78 -4.36 10.61 12.71
N LYS A 79 -3.13 10.18 13.01
CA LYS A 79 -2.19 10.93 13.84
C LYS A 79 -1.83 12.28 13.19
N LYS A 80 -1.49 12.30 11.90
CA LYS A 80 -1.14 13.53 11.18
C LYS A 80 -2.31 14.51 11.08
N ALA A 81 -3.52 13.99 10.89
CA ALA A 81 -4.75 14.80 10.94
C ALA A 81 -4.96 15.43 12.33
N ALA A 82 -4.75 14.66 13.40
CA ALA A 82 -4.86 15.16 14.78
C ALA A 82 -3.78 16.21 15.13
N GLU A 83 -2.59 16.11 14.52
CA GLU A 83 -1.50 17.08 14.65
C GLU A 83 -1.73 18.36 13.81
N GLY A 84 -2.75 18.39 12.94
CA GLY A 84 -3.03 19.50 12.03
C GLY A 84 -2.01 19.64 10.89
N SER A 85 -1.25 18.59 10.60
CA SER A 85 -0.20 18.61 9.56
C SER A 85 -0.80 18.33 8.18
N TYR A 86 -1.37 19.36 7.54
CA TYR A 86 -2.11 19.23 6.27
C TYR A 86 -1.35 18.49 5.17
N PHE A 87 -0.06 18.82 4.96
CA PHE A 87 0.73 18.17 3.91
C PHE A 87 1.02 16.71 4.26
N GLU A 88 1.49 16.42 5.48
CA GLU A 88 1.79 15.06 5.92
C GLU A 88 0.53 14.17 5.91
N GLU A 89 -0.63 14.71 6.29
CA GLU A 89 -1.93 14.03 6.20
C GLU A 89 -2.27 13.64 4.75
N GLN A 90 -2.19 14.60 3.82
CA GLN A 90 -2.51 14.36 2.41
C GLN A 90 -1.56 13.36 1.75
N ILE A 91 -0.28 13.40 2.09
CA ILE A 91 0.71 12.44 1.58
C ILE A 91 0.43 11.06 2.18
N ALA A 92 0.18 10.97 3.50
CA ALA A 92 -0.14 9.70 4.17
C ALA A 92 -1.43 9.08 3.63
N ALA A 93 -2.45 9.88 3.35
CA ALA A 93 -3.73 9.42 2.77
C ALA A 93 -3.54 8.82 1.37
N LYS A 94 -2.76 9.48 0.50
CA LYS A 94 -2.44 8.96 -0.84
C LYS A 94 -1.63 7.67 -0.79
N LEU A 95 -0.68 7.58 0.14
CA LEU A 95 0.09 6.34 0.36
C LEU A 95 -0.83 5.22 0.83
N LEU A 96 -1.71 5.48 1.79
CA LEU A 96 -2.70 4.52 2.28
C LEU A 96 -3.61 4.00 1.15
N GLU A 97 -4.08 4.88 0.27
CA GLU A 97 -4.91 4.50 -0.90
C GLU A 97 -4.15 3.57 -1.85
N ARG A 98 -2.87 3.88 -2.13
CA ARG A 98 -2.01 3.04 -2.96
C ARG A 98 -1.80 1.65 -2.36
N GLU A 99 -1.52 1.57 -1.06
CA GLU A 99 -1.31 0.28 -0.38
C GLU A 99 -2.60 -0.55 -0.31
N ARG A 100 -3.75 0.09 -0.11
CA ARG A 100 -5.06 -0.59 -0.18
C ARG A 100 -5.29 -1.19 -1.55
N THR A 101 -5.01 -0.43 -2.61
CA THR A 101 -5.16 -0.93 -3.99
C THR A 101 -4.24 -2.12 -4.25
N ALA A 102 -2.98 -2.06 -3.79
CA ALA A 102 -2.04 -3.17 -3.93
C ALA A 102 -2.48 -4.42 -3.14
N LEU A 103 -2.99 -4.23 -1.93
CA LEU A 103 -3.53 -5.31 -1.10
C LEU A 103 -4.78 -5.96 -1.76
N ASP A 104 -5.70 -5.15 -2.28
CA ASP A 104 -6.89 -5.66 -2.98
C ASP A 104 -6.51 -6.51 -4.18
N LEU A 105 -5.48 -6.11 -4.94
CA LEU A 105 -4.93 -6.91 -6.04
C LEU A 105 -4.34 -8.23 -5.54
N ALA A 106 -3.51 -8.22 -4.49
CA ALA A 106 -2.92 -9.43 -3.92
C ALA A 106 -3.96 -10.43 -3.38
N ILE A 107 -5.06 -9.91 -2.81
CA ILE A 107 -6.20 -10.73 -2.38
C ILE A 107 -6.91 -11.35 -3.58
N ARG A 108 -7.22 -10.56 -4.62
CA ARG A 108 -7.91 -11.06 -5.82
C ARG A 108 -7.08 -12.08 -6.59
N ASP A 109 -5.78 -11.84 -6.74
CA ASP A 109 -4.91 -12.66 -7.58
C ASP A 109 -4.88 -14.14 -7.18
N GLY A 110 -5.11 -14.47 -5.91
CA GLY A 110 -5.31 -15.87 -5.55
C GLY A 110 -6.60 -16.19 -4.84
N GLU A 111 -7.62 -15.34 -4.92
CA GLU A 111 -8.97 -15.87 -5.10
C GLU A 111 -9.01 -16.59 -6.48
N LEU A 112 -8.40 -16.01 -7.53
CA LEU A 112 -8.29 -16.62 -8.86
C LEU A 112 -7.47 -17.93 -8.90
N GLU A 113 -6.31 -18.00 -8.22
CA GLU A 113 -5.54 -19.25 -8.09
C GLU A 113 -6.29 -20.36 -7.33
N GLN A 114 -7.18 -20.02 -6.39
CA GLN A 114 -8.01 -21.01 -5.70
C GLN A 114 -9.15 -21.53 -6.59
N GLU A 115 -9.72 -20.69 -7.45
CA GLU A 115 -10.76 -21.10 -8.42
C GLU A 115 -10.18 -21.91 -9.58
N PHE A 116 -8.90 -21.70 -9.93
CA PHE A 116 -8.20 -22.42 -10.98
C PHE A 116 -6.82 -22.91 -10.52
N PRO A 117 -6.74 -23.93 -9.65
CA PRO A 117 -5.46 -24.40 -9.11
C PRO A 117 -4.54 -25.03 -10.17
N ASN A 118 -4.94 -25.11 -11.45
CA ASN A 118 -4.18 -25.82 -12.47
C ASN A 118 -4.45 -25.35 -13.92
N THR A 119 -4.09 -24.12 -14.28
CA THR A 119 -3.96 -23.72 -15.71
C THR A 119 -2.52 -23.72 -16.22
N ALA A 120 -1.52 -23.84 -15.33
CA ALA A 120 -0.11 -23.90 -15.71
C ALA A 120 0.37 -25.27 -16.25
N GLY A 121 -0.51 -26.29 -16.30
CA GLY A 121 -0.15 -27.67 -16.64
C GLY A 121 -0.81 -28.28 -17.89
N HIS A 122 -1.71 -27.59 -18.59
CA HIS A 122 -2.41 -28.14 -19.76
C HIS A 122 -2.01 -27.45 -21.06
N ILE A 123 -0.71 -27.45 -21.38
CA ILE A 123 -0.35 -27.62 -22.80
C ILE A 123 -0.58 -29.11 -23.05
N MET A 124 -1.80 -29.47 -23.45
CA MET A 124 -2.02 -30.77 -24.08
C MET A 124 -1.05 -30.82 -25.26
N HIS A 125 0.01 -31.62 -25.13
CA HIS A 125 0.73 -32.12 -26.28
C HIS A 125 -0.33 -32.72 -27.19
N ALA A 126 -0.64 -32.02 -28.29
CA ALA A 126 -1.47 -32.57 -29.33
C ALA A 126 -0.80 -33.88 -29.75
N ASP A 127 -1.47 -34.98 -29.39
CA ASP A 127 -1.09 -36.33 -29.75
C ASP A 127 -0.68 -36.36 -31.21
N LYS A 128 0.55 -36.83 -31.44
CA LYS A 128 0.88 -37.48 -32.69
C LYS A 128 -0.16 -38.59 -32.89
N ALA A 129 -0.97 -38.45 -33.93
CA ALA A 129 -1.70 -39.55 -34.52
C ALA A 129 -1.35 -39.61 -36.02
N PRO A 130 -1.36 -40.83 -36.61
CA PRO A 130 -0.31 -41.38 -37.46
C PRO A 130 -0.19 -40.81 -38.87
#